data_AF-A0A1V9YVD9-F1
#
_entry.id   AF-A0A1V9YVD9-F1
#
_cell.length_a   1.000
_cell.length_b   1.000
_cell.length_c   1.000
_cell.angle_alpha   90.00
_cell.angle_beta   90.00
_cell.angle_gamma   90.00
#
_symmetry.space_group_name_H-M   'P 1'
#
loop_
_entity.id
_entity.type
_entity.pdbx_description
1 polymer ?
#
loop_
_entity_poly.entity_id
_entity_poly.type
_entity_poly.pdbx_seq_one_letter_code
_entity_poly.pdbx_strand_id
1 'polypeptide(L)'
;IWRNSTEGGEAPLLYYLHDGLHNSVFPESICPYATRSGHDLECAGLDSHRSKNPLAFTIESMSTYYEEATIKAQLVAKKSSMPLSTNMISVTHYYPCIGDRAFDEQCQIDKCTLCPPELPMSTCCVPSDDYSGITIEGEFIAHSRMVLDGGHVMLLVGYNDVFQTRDGYTGGFIVKNSWSDDEYQGSHSMQYWLQKISEWDERFICPNSFNPFNWYIASDDDGLVGIESCLSKDSKDYAHLNHMPLHLNCVDANDCDPNMTYFALNTTSYGDHMTIMCLYEYNSSSNLATEMCLDAMRPSKIATIFRPVEIYPNNPDLCGFYFIPYEVNRKITAQFQGFFVNSFDISWAPQSYVANQHNFPQYDYTLLQNSTKTQRGKKFDGPFPSAHVFKAHHHTHK
;
A
#
# COMPACT_ATOMS: atom_id res chain seq x y z
N ILE A 1 16.98 -23.84 2.81
CA ILE A 1 15.98 -24.68 3.54
C ILE A 1 16.43 -24.76 4.98
N TRP A 2 15.82 -23.96 5.86
CA TRP A 2 16.18 -23.94 7.27
C TRP A 2 15.20 -24.83 8.03
N ARG A 3 15.70 -25.79 8.83
CA ARG A 3 14.88 -26.74 9.61
C ARG A 3 13.78 -27.46 8.82
N ASN A 4 14.09 -27.90 7.59
CA ASN A 4 13.12 -28.56 6.71
C ASN A 4 11.86 -27.72 6.41
N SER A 5 12.00 -26.40 6.52
CA SER A 5 10.96 -25.42 6.21
C SER A 5 11.42 -24.47 5.11
N THR A 6 10.45 -24.02 4.32
CA THR A 6 10.57 -22.87 3.41
C THR A 6 10.06 -21.59 4.05
N GLU A 7 9.66 -21.64 5.32
CA GLU A 7 9.26 -20.47 6.12
C GLU A 7 10.43 -19.49 6.25
N GLY A 8 10.17 -18.21 6.01
CA GLY A 8 11.18 -17.17 5.75
C GLY A 8 11.51 -16.98 4.25
N GLY A 9 11.22 -17.98 3.41
CA GLY A 9 10.83 -17.81 2.01
C GLY A 9 11.79 -17.08 1.06
N GLU A 10 13.10 -17.26 1.17
CA GLU A 10 14.04 -16.59 0.26
C GLU A 10 13.81 -17.02 -1.21
N ALA A 11 13.70 -16.06 -2.12
CA ALA A 11 13.48 -16.33 -3.55
C ALA A 11 14.49 -17.33 -4.18
N PRO A 12 15.79 -17.36 -3.81
CA PRO A 12 16.76 -18.33 -4.31
C PRO A 12 16.41 -19.80 -4.04
N LEU A 13 15.52 -20.11 -3.09
CA LEU A 13 15.06 -21.48 -2.85
C LEU A 13 14.46 -22.11 -4.11
N LEU A 14 13.83 -21.30 -4.97
CA LEU A 14 13.30 -21.75 -6.26
C LEU A 14 14.40 -22.34 -7.15
N TYR A 15 15.60 -21.72 -7.18
CA TYR A 15 16.74 -22.23 -7.93
C TYR A 15 17.25 -23.56 -7.38
N TYR A 16 17.31 -23.73 -6.06
CA TYR A 16 17.84 -24.98 -5.48
C TYR A 16 16.85 -26.15 -5.49
N LEU A 17 15.55 -25.85 -5.56
CA LEU A 17 14.49 -26.86 -5.53
C LEU A 17 13.95 -27.20 -6.94
N HIS A 18 14.52 -26.63 -7.99
CA HIS A 18 13.97 -26.69 -9.34
C HIS A 18 13.75 -28.12 -9.86
N ASP A 19 14.65 -29.06 -9.56
CA ASP A 19 14.52 -30.47 -9.97
C ASP A 19 13.25 -31.13 -9.40
N GLY A 20 12.89 -30.81 -8.16
CA GLY A 20 11.67 -31.30 -7.52
C GLY A 20 10.43 -30.48 -7.89
N LEU A 21 10.62 -29.24 -8.36
CA LEU A 21 9.54 -28.31 -8.67
C LEU A 21 9.12 -28.32 -10.16
N HIS A 22 9.91 -28.93 -11.04
CA HIS A 22 9.71 -28.93 -12.50
C HIS A 22 8.26 -29.21 -12.95
N ASN A 23 7.59 -30.18 -12.32
CA ASN A 23 6.19 -30.57 -12.60
C ASN A 23 5.24 -30.28 -11.44
N SER A 24 5.59 -29.33 -10.57
CA SER A 24 4.91 -29.08 -9.29
C SER A 24 4.22 -27.72 -9.22
N VAL A 25 4.14 -26.99 -10.34
CA VAL A 25 3.32 -25.78 -10.49
C VAL A 25 2.00 -26.16 -11.16
N PHE A 26 0.89 -25.74 -10.58
CA PHE A 26 -0.46 -26.11 -11.02
C PHE A 26 -1.32 -24.86 -11.27
N PRO A 27 -2.29 -24.92 -12.20
CA PRO A 27 -3.29 -23.87 -12.35
C PRO A 27 -4.08 -23.61 -11.05
N GLU A 28 -4.33 -22.34 -10.72
CA GLU A 28 -5.08 -21.89 -9.53
C GLU A 28 -6.45 -22.58 -9.40
N SER A 29 -7.13 -22.88 -10.50
CA SER A 29 -8.43 -23.57 -10.48
C SER A 29 -8.40 -24.97 -9.86
N ILE A 30 -7.23 -25.61 -9.78
CA ILE A 30 -7.04 -26.90 -9.10
C ILE A 30 -6.86 -26.70 -7.59
N CYS A 31 -6.18 -25.62 -7.24
CA CYS A 31 -5.73 -25.31 -5.90
C CYS A 31 -5.92 -23.81 -5.61
N PRO A 32 -7.15 -23.35 -5.37
CA PRO A 32 -7.38 -21.95 -5.07
C PRO A 32 -6.62 -21.58 -3.79
N TYR A 33 -6.04 -20.39 -3.76
CA TYR A 33 -5.29 -19.93 -2.61
C TYR A 33 -6.19 -19.90 -1.36
N ALA A 34 -5.81 -20.67 -0.34
CA ALA A 34 -6.55 -20.69 0.93
C ALA A 34 -6.20 -19.43 1.73
N THR A 35 -7.19 -18.59 1.99
CA THR A 35 -7.00 -17.36 2.79
C THR A 35 -7.02 -17.62 4.29
N ARG A 36 -7.29 -18.86 4.72
CA ARG A 36 -7.34 -19.25 6.14
C ARG A 36 -6.01 -19.86 6.57
N SER A 37 -5.45 -19.32 7.64
CA SER A 37 -4.21 -19.82 8.25
C SER A 37 -4.31 -21.30 8.61
N GLY A 38 -3.24 -22.06 8.36
CA GLY A 38 -3.14 -23.48 8.69
C GLY A 38 -3.68 -24.43 7.60
N HIS A 39 -4.24 -23.90 6.52
CA HIS A 39 -4.75 -24.66 5.39
C HIS A 39 -3.81 -24.64 4.17
N ASP A 40 -2.56 -24.20 4.35
CA ASP A 40 -1.56 -24.01 3.27
C ASP A 40 -1.18 -25.32 2.55
N LEU A 41 -1.46 -26.47 3.15
CA LEU A 41 -1.20 -27.81 2.61
C LEU A 41 -2.45 -28.47 2.01
N GLU A 42 -3.61 -27.80 2.04
CA GLU A 42 -4.87 -28.39 1.60
C GLU A 42 -5.10 -28.14 0.11
N CYS A 43 -5.07 -29.23 -0.65
CA CYS A 43 -5.29 -29.19 -2.10
C CYS A 43 -5.95 -30.48 -2.59
N ALA A 44 -7.24 -30.67 -2.29
CA ALA A 44 -7.94 -31.93 -2.57
C ALA A 44 -7.94 -32.33 -4.06
N GLY A 45 -7.85 -31.36 -4.98
CA GLY A 45 -7.81 -31.59 -6.42
C GLY A 45 -6.43 -31.98 -6.97
N LEU A 46 -5.36 -31.91 -6.16
CA LEU A 46 -3.99 -32.02 -6.66
C LEU A 46 -3.68 -33.39 -7.29
N ASP A 47 -3.93 -34.48 -6.56
CA ASP A 47 -3.53 -35.82 -6.99
C ASP A 47 -4.30 -36.31 -8.21
N SER A 48 -5.59 -35.94 -8.31
CA SER A 48 -6.45 -36.34 -9.43
C SER A 48 -6.12 -35.61 -10.73
N HIS A 49 -5.51 -34.42 -10.66
CA HIS A 49 -5.14 -33.62 -11.84
C HIS A 49 -3.64 -33.63 -12.15
N ARG A 50 -2.81 -34.22 -11.28
CA ARG A 50 -1.34 -34.24 -11.43
C ARG A 50 -0.88 -34.81 -12.78
N SER A 51 -1.47 -35.93 -13.21
CA SER A 51 -1.11 -36.58 -14.49
C SER A 51 -1.57 -35.82 -15.72
N LYS A 52 -2.50 -34.87 -15.58
CA LYS A 52 -3.09 -34.07 -16.66
C LYS A 52 -2.58 -32.62 -16.68
N ASN A 53 -1.69 -32.25 -15.76
CA ASN A 53 -1.14 -30.90 -15.67
C ASN A 53 -0.23 -30.59 -16.88
N PRO A 54 -0.53 -29.57 -17.70
CA PRO A 54 0.33 -29.16 -18.81
C PRO A 54 1.54 -28.32 -18.36
N LEU A 55 1.56 -27.82 -17.12
CA LEU A 55 2.61 -26.91 -16.66
C LEU A 55 3.90 -27.65 -16.29
N ALA A 56 4.97 -27.28 -16.96
CA ALA A 56 6.32 -27.76 -16.70
C ALA A 56 7.34 -26.67 -17.05
N PHE A 57 8.32 -26.46 -16.17
CA PHE A 57 9.34 -25.42 -16.36
C PHE A 57 10.73 -25.90 -15.95
N THR A 58 11.74 -25.30 -16.56
CA THR A 58 13.15 -25.45 -16.20
C THR A 58 13.72 -24.09 -15.85
N ILE A 59 14.60 -24.04 -14.85
CA ILE A 59 15.38 -22.85 -14.52
C ILE A 59 16.76 -23.02 -15.14
N GLU A 60 17.05 -22.24 -16.17
CA GLU A 60 18.32 -22.32 -16.90
C GLU A 60 19.45 -21.66 -16.11
N SER A 61 19.14 -20.53 -15.45
CA SER A 61 20.08 -19.80 -14.63
C SER A 61 19.39 -18.90 -13.62
N MET A 62 20.14 -18.52 -12.58
CA MET A 62 19.76 -17.47 -11.65
C MET A 62 20.91 -16.45 -11.55
N SER A 63 20.57 -15.17 -11.58
CA SER A 63 21.49 -14.07 -11.26
C SER A 63 21.00 -13.33 -10.02
N THR A 64 21.92 -12.79 -9.24
CA THR A 64 21.62 -12.01 -8.02
C THR A 64 22.32 -10.66 -8.08
N TYR A 65 21.58 -9.61 -7.74
CA TYR A 65 22.04 -8.23 -7.78
C TYR A 65 21.83 -7.57 -6.41
N TYR A 66 22.83 -6.82 -5.98
CA TYR A 66 22.85 -6.17 -4.66
C TYR A 66 22.83 -4.64 -4.76
N GLU A 67 23.42 -4.09 -5.82
CA GLU A 67 23.58 -2.65 -6.00
C GLU A 67 22.43 -2.03 -6.81
N GLU A 68 21.96 -0.87 -6.37
CA GLU A 68 20.85 -0.13 -6.99
C GLU A 68 21.06 0.08 -8.50
N ALA A 69 22.25 0.53 -8.90
CA ALA A 69 22.56 0.81 -10.31
C ALA A 69 22.45 -0.45 -11.18
N THR A 70 22.99 -1.57 -10.69
CA THR A 70 22.94 -2.85 -11.39
C THR A 70 21.51 -3.38 -11.45
N ILE A 71 20.75 -3.29 -10.35
CA ILE A 71 19.34 -3.70 -10.30
C ILE A 71 18.52 -2.95 -11.35
N LYS A 72 18.66 -1.61 -11.43
CA LYS A 72 17.95 -0.79 -12.42
C LYS A 72 18.33 -1.17 -13.86
N ALA A 73 19.63 -1.32 -14.13
CA ALA A 73 20.12 -1.69 -15.45
C ALA A 73 19.57 -3.06 -15.88
N GLN A 74 19.54 -4.03 -14.97
CA GLN A 74 19.06 -5.39 -15.25
C GLN A 74 17.55 -5.45 -15.39
N LEU A 75 16.79 -4.67 -14.62
CA LEU A 75 15.33 -4.58 -14.78
C LEU A 75 14.97 -4.12 -16.20
N VAL A 76 15.67 -3.09 -16.71
CA VAL A 76 15.46 -2.58 -18.07
C VAL A 76 15.94 -3.58 -19.13
N ALA A 77 17.12 -4.19 -18.94
CA ALA A 77 17.70 -5.13 -19.89
C ALA A 77 16.85 -6.40 -20.04
N LYS A 78 16.35 -6.93 -18.93
CA LYS A 78 15.53 -8.15 -18.90
C LYS A 78 14.09 -7.92 -19.32
N LYS A 79 13.56 -6.70 -19.15
CA LYS A 79 12.14 -6.36 -19.41
C LYS A 79 11.16 -7.32 -18.72
N SER A 80 11.55 -7.80 -17.54
CA SER A 80 10.79 -8.70 -16.71
C SER A 80 10.87 -8.22 -15.28
N SER A 81 9.83 -8.51 -14.52
CA SER A 81 9.88 -8.37 -13.08
C SER A 81 10.93 -9.32 -12.47
N MET A 82 11.43 -8.93 -11.29
CA MET A 82 12.50 -9.64 -10.58
C MET A 82 12.13 -9.79 -9.10
N PRO A 83 12.24 -10.97 -8.47
CA PRO A 83 12.02 -11.09 -7.04
C PRO A 83 12.99 -10.23 -6.23
N LEU A 84 12.47 -9.42 -5.32
CA LEU A 84 13.21 -8.58 -4.40
C LEU A 84 13.02 -9.16 -3.00
N SER A 85 14.12 -9.61 -2.40
CA SER A 85 14.18 -10.08 -1.03
C SER A 85 14.69 -8.95 -0.15
N THR A 86 14.01 -8.71 0.97
CA THR A 86 14.42 -7.72 1.96
C THR A 86 14.06 -8.18 3.36
N ASN A 87 14.81 -7.71 4.35
CA ASN A 87 14.37 -7.78 5.73
C ASN A 87 13.17 -6.85 5.92
N MET A 88 12.15 -7.35 6.60
CA MET A 88 11.05 -6.55 7.14
C MET A 88 11.51 -5.88 8.42
N ILE A 89 11.15 -4.61 8.52
CA ILE A 89 11.48 -3.78 9.68
C ILE A 89 10.19 -3.31 10.32
N SER A 90 10.20 -3.29 11.65
CA SER A 90 9.32 -2.45 12.44
C SER A 90 10.03 -1.15 12.78
N VAL A 91 9.26 -0.09 13.02
CA VAL A 91 9.78 1.23 13.37
C VAL A 91 9.14 1.67 14.67
N THR A 92 9.94 1.86 15.73
CA THR A 92 9.43 2.58 16.90
C THR A 92 9.27 4.06 16.54
N HIS A 93 8.03 4.54 16.56
CA HIS A 93 7.71 5.96 16.38
C HIS A 93 7.70 6.71 17.73
N TYR A 94 7.74 8.04 17.67
CA TYR A 94 7.89 8.89 18.84
C TYR A 94 7.00 10.13 18.77
N TYR A 95 6.35 10.43 19.89
CA TYR A 95 5.71 11.70 20.14
C TYR A 95 6.74 12.71 20.64
N PRO A 96 7.06 13.77 19.88
CA PRO A 96 7.92 14.84 20.38
C PRO A 96 7.20 15.62 21.49
N CYS A 97 7.89 15.87 22.60
CA CYS A 97 7.37 16.70 23.69
C CYS A 97 7.46 18.17 23.29
N ILE A 98 6.43 18.67 22.59
CA ILE A 98 6.30 20.04 22.09
C ILE A 98 4.91 20.59 22.39
N GLY A 99 4.77 21.92 22.40
CA GLY A 99 3.48 22.59 22.66
C GLY A 99 2.90 22.20 24.02
N ASP A 100 1.60 21.95 24.07
CA ASP A 100 0.90 21.57 25.31
C ASP A 100 1.39 20.23 25.88
N ARG A 101 1.78 19.29 24.99
CA ARG A 101 2.32 17.98 25.39
C ARG A 101 3.65 18.09 26.14
N ALA A 102 4.39 19.19 25.99
CA ALA A 102 5.62 19.41 26.76
C ALA A 102 5.38 19.46 28.28
N PHE A 103 4.14 19.70 28.71
CA PHE A 103 3.76 19.73 30.13
C PHE A 103 3.22 18.38 30.65
N ASP A 104 3.06 17.38 29.77
CA ASP A 104 2.59 16.06 30.18
C ASP A 104 3.59 15.38 31.11
N GLU A 105 3.06 14.55 32.01
CA GLU A 105 3.89 13.79 32.95
C GLU A 105 4.87 12.85 32.22
N GLN A 106 4.48 12.31 31.07
CA GLN A 106 5.35 11.44 30.26
C GLN A 106 6.50 12.20 29.58
N CYS A 107 6.37 13.52 29.47
CA CYS A 107 7.36 14.42 28.89
C CYS A 107 8.34 15.00 29.92
N GLN A 108 8.31 14.52 31.16
CA GLN A 108 9.33 14.85 32.15
C GLN A 108 10.65 14.14 31.83
N ILE A 109 11.77 14.79 32.16
CA ILE A 109 13.12 14.39 31.72
C ILE A 109 13.53 13.00 32.21
N ASP A 110 12.93 12.51 33.29
CA ASP A 110 13.15 11.19 33.89
C ASP A 110 12.28 10.09 33.27
N LYS A 111 11.32 10.45 32.40
CA LYS A 111 10.32 9.54 31.80
C LYS A 111 10.39 9.46 30.29
N CYS A 112 10.83 10.53 29.62
CA CYS A 112 11.03 10.51 28.18
C CYS A 112 12.41 9.96 27.78
N THR A 113 12.59 9.73 26.48
CA THR A 113 13.87 9.33 25.89
C THR A 113 14.37 10.38 24.91
N LEU A 114 15.63 10.25 24.49
CA LEU A 114 16.22 11.10 23.48
C LEU A 114 15.51 10.88 22.14
N CYS A 115 15.03 11.99 21.56
CA CYS A 115 14.38 11.98 20.25
C CYS A 115 15.31 11.43 19.15
N PRO A 116 14.77 10.73 18.15
CA PRO A 116 15.52 10.32 16.97
C PRO A 116 15.97 11.55 16.14
N PRO A 117 17.04 11.43 15.32
CA PRO A 117 17.53 12.53 14.48
C PRO A 117 16.50 13.13 13.53
N GLU A 118 15.51 12.35 13.12
CA GLU A 118 14.38 12.75 12.28
C GLU A 118 13.43 13.75 13.00
N LEU A 119 13.52 13.88 14.33
CA LEU A 119 12.72 14.77 15.16
C LEU A 119 13.58 15.85 15.85
N PRO A 120 14.12 16.85 15.11
CA PRO A 120 15.01 17.86 15.69
C PRO A 120 14.29 18.91 16.55
N MET A 121 12.96 18.92 16.55
CA MET A 121 12.13 19.92 17.23
C MET A 121 12.07 19.77 18.76
N SER A 122 12.47 18.62 19.30
CA SER A 122 12.56 18.38 20.75
C SER A 122 13.73 17.45 21.06
N THR A 123 14.21 17.50 22.31
CA THR A 123 15.21 16.55 22.82
C THR A 123 14.59 15.43 23.65
N CYS A 124 13.30 15.53 23.96
CA CYS A 124 12.55 14.65 24.84
C CYS A 124 11.34 14.10 24.06
N CYS A 125 11.29 12.78 23.91
CA CYS A 125 10.28 12.09 23.12
C CYS A 125 9.71 10.90 23.89
N VAL A 126 8.44 10.60 23.65
CA VAL A 126 7.75 9.43 24.22
C VAL A 126 7.54 8.40 23.10
N PRO A 127 7.95 7.14 23.26
CA PRO A 127 7.71 6.11 22.25
C PRO A 127 6.20 5.86 22.06
N SER A 128 5.80 5.62 20.81
CA SER A 128 4.45 5.20 20.43
C SER A 128 4.32 3.68 20.47
N ASP A 129 3.09 3.20 20.66
CA ASP A 129 2.74 1.78 20.58
C ASP A 129 2.49 1.29 19.14
N ASP A 130 2.59 2.17 18.14
CA ASP A 130 2.57 1.80 16.71
C ASP A 130 4.00 1.53 16.23
N TYR A 131 4.21 0.34 15.67
CA TYR A 131 5.51 -0.16 15.21
C TYR A 131 5.59 -0.38 13.69
N SER A 132 4.61 0.07 12.92
CA SER A 132 4.54 -0.24 11.48
C SER A 132 5.67 0.44 10.70
N GLY A 133 6.48 -0.35 9.98
CA GLY A 133 7.52 0.17 9.08
C GLY A 133 7.01 0.73 7.75
N ILE A 134 5.69 0.86 7.58
CA ILE A 134 5.05 1.22 6.32
C ILE A 134 3.90 2.20 6.59
N THR A 135 3.72 3.17 5.70
CA THR A 135 2.57 4.08 5.75
C THR A 135 1.29 3.40 5.26
N ILE A 136 0.13 3.99 5.57
CA ILE A 136 -1.16 3.52 5.04
C ILE A 136 -1.26 3.60 3.50
N GLU A 137 -0.30 4.24 2.82
CA GLU A 137 -0.27 4.38 1.35
C GLU A 137 0.73 3.44 0.68
N GLY A 138 1.31 2.51 1.44
CA GLY A 138 2.23 1.52 0.90
C GLY A 138 3.64 2.07 0.61
N GLU A 139 4.03 3.15 1.27
CA GLU A 139 5.41 3.64 1.29
C GLU A 139 6.17 3.05 2.49
N PHE A 140 7.32 2.43 2.25
CA PHE A 140 8.20 1.95 3.32
C PHE A 140 8.96 3.11 3.96
N ILE A 141 9.12 3.05 5.28
CA ILE A 141 9.64 4.16 6.09
C ILE A 141 11.13 3.99 6.39
N ALA A 142 11.91 5.06 6.23
CA ALA A 142 13.34 5.09 6.56
C ALA A 142 13.62 5.84 7.88
N HIS A 143 13.69 5.12 8.99
CA HIS A 143 13.85 5.69 10.34
C HIS A 143 15.15 5.25 11.05
N SER A 144 15.61 6.00 12.07
CA SER A 144 16.81 5.62 12.85
C SER A 144 16.56 4.53 13.88
N ARG A 145 15.29 4.22 14.18
CA ARG A 145 14.86 3.22 15.18
C ARG A 145 14.20 2.01 14.53
N MET A 146 14.74 1.59 13.38
CA MET A 146 14.34 0.33 12.76
C MET A 146 14.74 -0.85 13.65
N VAL A 147 13.86 -1.84 13.71
CA VAL A 147 14.12 -3.14 14.35
C VAL A 147 13.78 -4.24 13.36
N LEU A 148 14.61 -5.27 13.30
CA LEU A 148 14.38 -6.43 12.46
C LEU A 148 13.13 -7.20 12.95
N ASP A 149 12.15 -7.37 12.07
CA ASP A 149 10.91 -8.11 12.35
C ASP A 149 10.90 -9.47 11.64
N GLY A 150 11.46 -9.54 10.42
CA GLY A 150 11.51 -10.79 9.66
C GLY A 150 12.10 -10.60 8.26
N GLY A 151 11.77 -11.51 7.35
CA GLY A 151 12.11 -11.42 5.92
C GLY A 151 10.84 -11.38 5.07
N HIS A 152 10.92 -10.74 3.91
CA HIS A 152 9.82 -10.69 2.94
C HIS A 152 10.34 -10.69 1.51
N VAL A 153 9.53 -11.25 0.61
CA VAL A 153 9.81 -11.28 -0.82
C VAL A 153 8.66 -10.62 -1.56
N MET A 154 9.01 -9.63 -2.39
CA MET A 154 8.09 -8.91 -3.24
C MET A 154 8.57 -8.99 -4.69
N LEU A 155 7.73 -8.53 -5.62
CA LEU A 155 8.09 -8.51 -7.03
C LEU A 155 8.51 -7.10 -7.44
N LEU A 156 9.80 -6.89 -7.76
CA LEU A 156 10.28 -5.64 -8.35
C LEU A 156 9.75 -5.51 -9.77
N VAL A 157 9.01 -4.43 -10.03
CA VAL A 157 8.36 -4.16 -11.33
C VAL A 157 8.83 -2.86 -11.97
N GLY A 158 9.44 -1.96 -11.20
CA GLY A 158 9.86 -0.66 -11.68
C GLY A 158 10.76 0.06 -10.69
N TYR A 159 11.18 1.26 -11.08
CA TYR A 159 11.81 2.23 -10.20
C TYR A 159 11.43 3.63 -10.66
N ASN A 160 11.53 4.60 -9.76
CA ASN A 160 11.41 6.01 -10.09
C ASN A 160 12.55 6.75 -9.36
N ASP A 161 13.33 7.55 -10.07
CA ASP A 161 14.47 8.29 -9.51
C ASP A 161 14.12 9.71 -9.05
N VAL A 162 12.88 10.15 -9.29
CA VAL A 162 12.43 11.52 -9.00
C VAL A 162 11.15 11.59 -8.17
N PHE A 163 10.50 10.46 -7.88
CA PHE A 163 9.41 10.42 -6.92
C PHE A 163 9.91 10.84 -5.53
N GLN A 164 9.22 11.78 -4.89
CA GLN A 164 9.55 12.23 -3.55
C GLN A 164 8.56 11.61 -2.55
N THR A 165 9.14 10.97 -1.54
CA THR A 165 8.41 10.29 -0.47
C THR A 165 7.89 11.30 0.55
N ARG A 166 6.99 10.88 1.46
CA ARG A 166 6.52 11.78 2.53
C ARG A 166 7.65 12.19 3.49
N ASP A 167 8.67 11.36 3.63
CA ASP A 167 9.90 11.66 4.37
C ASP A 167 10.87 12.58 3.63
N GLY A 168 10.53 13.01 2.41
CA GLY A 168 11.38 13.86 1.59
C GLY A 168 12.52 13.12 0.89
N TYR A 169 12.60 11.79 1.01
CA TYR A 169 13.56 11.00 0.25
C TYR A 169 13.19 10.97 -1.23
N THR A 170 14.20 11.03 -2.09
CA THR A 170 14.00 11.03 -3.54
C THR A 170 14.41 9.70 -4.14
N GLY A 171 13.46 9.12 -4.85
CA GLY A 171 13.62 7.91 -5.63
C GLY A 171 13.54 6.61 -4.83
N GLY A 172 13.20 5.54 -5.55
CA GLY A 172 12.98 4.23 -4.97
C GLY A 172 12.54 3.18 -5.98
N PHE A 173 12.38 1.96 -5.47
CA PHE A 173 11.87 0.82 -6.20
C PHE A 173 10.35 0.74 -6.09
N ILE A 174 9.72 0.28 -7.17
CA ILE A 174 8.28 -0.01 -7.22
C ILE A 174 8.13 -1.51 -7.17
N VAL A 175 7.41 -2.00 -6.17
CA VAL A 175 7.21 -3.43 -5.94
C VAL A 175 5.73 -3.77 -5.96
N LYS A 176 5.38 -4.92 -6.56
CA LYS A 176 4.06 -5.53 -6.37
C LYS A 176 4.14 -6.39 -5.11
N ASN A 177 3.27 -6.08 -4.15
CA ASN A 177 3.22 -6.76 -2.87
C ASN A 177 2.10 -7.81 -2.85
N SER A 178 2.18 -8.75 -1.91
CA SER A 178 1.22 -9.84 -1.71
C SER A 178 0.26 -9.59 -0.54
N TRP A 179 0.30 -8.41 0.07
CA TRP A 179 -0.70 -7.99 1.06
C TRP A 179 -1.90 -7.37 0.34
N SER A 180 -3.08 -7.78 0.74
CA SER A 180 -4.33 -7.22 0.23
C SER A 180 -4.52 -5.80 0.76
N ASP A 181 -5.06 -4.94 -0.08
CA ASP A 181 -5.57 -3.65 0.40
C ASP A 181 -6.78 -3.89 1.31
N ASP A 182 -6.84 -3.17 2.43
CA ASP A 182 -7.93 -3.23 3.39
C ASP A 182 -8.17 -1.87 4.07
N GLU A 183 -8.85 -1.88 5.23
CA GLU A 183 -9.20 -0.67 5.97
C GLU A 183 -7.99 0.04 6.62
N TYR A 184 -6.88 -0.68 6.82
CA TYR A 184 -5.70 -0.19 7.55
C TYR A 184 -4.45 -0.10 6.68
N GLN A 185 -4.52 -0.66 5.48
CA GLN A 185 -3.44 -0.71 4.54
C GLN A 185 -3.94 -0.50 3.11
N GLY A 186 -3.52 0.62 2.51
CA GLY A 186 -3.72 0.92 1.11
C GLY A 186 -2.47 0.67 0.28
N SER A 187 -2.64 0.78 -1.03
CA SER A 187 -1.56 0.75 -2.01
C SER A 187 -1.93 1.61 -3.21
N HIS A 188 -1.03 1.68 -4.17
CA HIS A 188 -1.25 2.46 -5.38
C HIS A 188 -1.06 1.62 -6.64
N SER A 189 -1.41 2.24 -7.76
CA SER A 189 -1.08 1.73 -9.07
C SER A 189 0.40 1.94 -9.39
N MET A 190 0.95 1.07 -10.24
CA MET A 190 2.30 1.26 -10.77
C MET A 190 2.43 2.60 -11.52
N GLN A 191 1.35 3.08 -12.15
CA GLN A 191 1.36 4.33 -12.91
C GLN A 191 1.51 5.56 -12.01
N TYR A 192 0.90 5.54 -10.82
CA TYR A 192 1.04 6.58 -9.80
C TYR A 192 2.50 6.70 -9.35
N TRP A 193 3.13 5.59 -8.96
CA TRP A 193 4.54 5.60 -8.54
C TRP A 193 5.51 6.00 -9.66
N LEU A 194 5.15 5.73 -10.92
CA LEU A 194 5.90 6.20 -12.09
C LEU A 194 5.60 7.67 -12.46
N GLN A 195 4.71 8.35 -11.72
CA GLN A 195 4.23 9.71 -12.00
C GLN A 195 3.67 9.86 -13.43
N LYS A 196 2.98 8.83 -13.92
CA LYS A 196 2.36 8.80 -15.26
C LYS A 196 0.89 9.25 -15.27
N ILE A 197 0.30 9.34 -14.08
CA ILE A 197 -1.08 9.77 -13.85
C ILE A 197 -1.07 10.75 -12.68
N SER A 198 -2.10 11.59 -12.59
CA SER A 198 -2.24 12.51 -11.46
C SER A 198 -2.75 11.79 -10.21
N GLU A 199 -2.72 12.47 -9.07
CA GLU A 199 -3.43 12.02 -7.86
C GLU A 199 -4.94 11.89 -8.09
N TRP A 200 -5.51 12.73 -8.97
CA TRP A 200 -6.93 12.71 -9.30
C TRP A 200 -7.28 11.47 -10.12
N ASP A 201 -6.45 11.11 -11.10
CA ASP A 201 -6.56 9.87 -11.86
C ASP A 201 -6.43 8.64 -10.94
N GLU A 202 -5.49 8.68 -10.00
CA GLU A 202 -5.24 7.57 -9.09
C GLU A 202 -6.44 7.27 -8.20
N ARG A 203 -7.21 8.28 -7.76
CA ARG A 203 -8.47 8.07 -7.01
C ARG A 203 -9.53 7.27 -7.77
N PHE A 204 -9.40 7.15 -9.08
CA PHE A 204 -10.27 6.32 -9.90
C PHE A 204 -9.73 4.89 -10.12
N ILE A 205 -8.50 4.62 -9.68
CA ILE A 205 -7.85 3.30 -9.75
C ILE A 205 -7.74 2.71 -8.34
N CYS A 206 -7.07 3.41 -7.43
CA CYS A 206 -6.88 3.07 -6.02
C CYS A 206 -7.38 4.22 -5.14
N PRO A 207 -8.71 4.35 -4.92
CA PRO A 207 -9.28 5.41 -4.11
C PRO A 207 -8.75 5.46 -2.67
N ASN A 208 -8.37 4.31 -2.09
CA ASN A 208 -7.90 4.20 -0.72
C ASN A 208 -8.85 4.92 0.27
N SER A 209 -10.16 4.62 0.22
CA SER A 209 -11.19 5.39 0.94
C SER A 209 -11.00 5.46 2.45
N PHE A 210 -10.31 4.50 3.06
CA PHE A 210 -10.05 4.50 4.51
C PHE A 210 -8.87 5.38 4.91
N ASN A 211 -8.04 5.82 3.96
CA ASN A 211 -6.94 6.70 4.24
C ASN A 211 -7.43 8.13 4.52
N PRO A 212 -7.14 8.70 5.72
CA PRO A 212 -7.56 10.04 6.09
C PRO A 212 -7.14 11.15 5.13
N PHE A 213 -6.02 10.96 4.40
CA PHE A 213 -5.55 11.95 3.42
C PHE A 213 -6.39 11.99 2.13
N ASN A 214 -7.27 11.01 1.91
CA ASN A 214 -8.15 10.94 0.74
C ASN A 214 -9.58 11.38 1.06
N TRP A 215 -9.89 11.71 2.31
CA TRP A 215 -11.19 12.25 2.70
C TRP A 215 -11.37 13.67 2.17
N TYR A 216 -12.61 14.02 1.85
CA TYR A 216 -12.94 15.34 1.36
C TYR A 216 -12.88 16.35 2.48
N ILE A 217 -11.99 17.33 2.30
CA ILE A 217 -11.93 18.56 3.08
C ILE A 217 -12.60 19.64 2.24
N ALA A 218 -13.71 20.17 2.73
CA ALA A 218 -14.42 21.22 2.04
C ALA A 218 -13.56 22.49 1.98
N SER A 219 -13.45 23.09 0.80
CA SER A 219 -12.87 24.42 0.64
C SER A 219 -13.93 25.49 0.91
N ASP A 220 -13.50 26.70 1.28
CA ASP A 220 -14.36 27.88 1.37
C ASP A 220 -14.70 28.45 -0.03
N ASP A 221 -14.65 27.60 -1.06
CA ASP A 221 -15.04 27.96 -2.41
C ASP A 221 -16.55 28.27 -2.44
N ASP A 222 -16.96 29.17 -3.34
CA ASP A 222 -18.35 29.65 -3.46
C ASP A 222 -18.90 30.44 -2.23
N GLY A 223 -18.05 30.81 -1.28
CA GLY A 223 -18.39 31.72 -0.17
C GLY A 223 -19.20 31.09 0.95
N LEU A 224 -19.31 29.76 0.97
CA LEU A 224 -19.78 28.99 2.13
C LEU A 224 -18.59 28.74 3.06
N VAL A 225 -18.81 28.81 4.37
CA VAL A 225 -17.78 28.60 5.39
C VAL A 225 -18.25 27.63 6.45
N GLY A 226 -17.30 26.91 7.04
CA GLY A 226 -17.58 25.94 8.10
C GLY A 226 -18.42 24.76 7.63
N ILE A 227 -19.26 24.24 8.53
CA ILE A 227 -20.07 23.05 8.25
C ILE A 227 -21.03 23.21 7.07
N GLU A 228 -21.48 24.42 6.77
CA GLU A 228 -22.36 24.68 5.63
C GLU A 228 -21.70 24.31 4.29
N SER A 229 -20.37 24.49 4.17
CA SER A 229 -19.62 24.07 2.99
C SER A 229 -19.68 22.55 2.83
N CYS A 230 -19.46 21.77 3.89
CA CYS A 230 -19.55 20.31 3.87
C CYS A 230 -20.97 19.80 3.54
N LEU A 231 -22.01 20.48 4.04
CA LEU A 231 -23.41 20.11 3.84
C LEU A 231 -23.97 20.51 2.48
N SER A 232 -23.29 21.42 1.78
CA SER A 232 -23.69 21.92 0.47
C SER A 232 -23.85 20.79 -0.55
N LYS A 233 -24.75 21.01 -1.51
CA LYS A 233 -24.92 20.08 -2.63
C LYS A 233 -23.63 19.99 -3.47
N ASP A 234 -22.92 21.10 -3.61
CA ASP A 234 -21.75 21.20 -4.47
C ASP A 234 -20.58 20.39 -3.91
N SER A 235 -20.32 20.46 -2.60
CA SER A 235 -19.35 19.61 -1.92
C SER A 235 -19.70 18.12 -2.02
N LYS A 236 -20.98 17.76 -1.84
CA LYS A 236 -21.45 16.37 -2.01
C LYS A 236 -21.23 15.85 -3.42
N ASP A 237 -21.62 16.63 -4.43
CA ASP A 237 -21.47 16.26 -5.83
C ASP A 237 -19.99 16.20 -6.22
N TYR A 238 -19.16 17.14 -5.76
CA TYR A 238 -17.72 17.18 -6.03
C TYR A 238 -16.97 16.01 -5.38
N ALA A 239 -17.21 15.76 -4.10
CA ALA A 239 -16.58 14.67 -3.36
C ALA A 239 -16.92 13.32 -4.01
N HIS A 240 -18.20 13.10 -4.31
CA HIS A 240 -18.64 11.89 -5.00
C HIS A 240 -18.01 11.75 -6.39
N LEU A 241 -18.00 12.84 -7.17
CA LEU A 241 -17.44 12.85 -8.52
C LEU A 241 -15.93 12.58 -8.53
N ASN A 242 -15.21 12.86 -7.45
CA ASN A 242 -13.76 12.63 -7.35
C ASN A 242 -13.38 11.43 -6.46
N HIS A 243 -14.35 10.58 -6.11
CA HIS A 243 -14.15 9.40 -5.27
C HIS A 243 -13.51 9.70 -3.91
N MET A 244 -13.88 10.84 -3.32
CA MET A 244 -13.42 11.25 -2.00
C MET A 244 -14.55 11.04 -0.99
N PRO A 245 -14.34 10.22 0.05
CA PRO A 245 -15.34 10.08 1.10
C PRO A 245 -15.61 11.41 1.80
N LEU A 246 -16.88 11.74 1.98
CA LEU A 246 -17.29 13.01 2.60
C LEU A 246 -17.76 12.79 4.03
N HIS A 247 -18.60 11.77 4.24
CA HIS A 247 -19.17 11.49 5.53
C HIS A 247 -18.38 10.39 6.24
N LEU A 248 -18.13 10.61 7.52
CA LEU A 248 -17.38 9.70 8.36
C LEU A 248 -18.25 9.30 9.57
N ASN A 249 -18.27 8.01 9.88
CA ASN A 249 -18.91 7.47 11.07
C ASN A 249 -17.87 7.17 12.14
N CYS A 250 -18.22 7.42 13.39
CA CYS A 250 -17.44 6.97 14.53
C CYS A 250 -17.53 5.44 14.68
N VAL A 251 -16.38 4.79 14.87
CA VAL A 251 -16.28 3.36 15.20
C VAL A 251 -15.59 3.10 16.54
N ASP A 252 -14.77 4.02 17.05
CA ASP A 252 -14.17 3.93 18.38
C ASP A 252 -14.83 4.94 19.34
N ALA A 253 -15.80 4.45 20.13
CA ALA A 253 -16.56 5.28 21.06
C ALA A 253 -15.72 5.87 22.22
N ASN A 254 -14.43 5.52 22.34
CA ASN A 254 -13.53 6.16 23.28
C ASN A 254 -13.05 7.53 22.78
N ASP A 255 -12.98 7.71 21.47
CA ASP A 255 -12.40 8.90 20.82
C ASP A 255 -13.44 9.75 20.07
N CYS A 256 -14.64 9.23 19.85
CA CYS A 256 -15.74 9.93 19.15
C CYS A 256 -17.14 9.48 19.63
N ASP A 257 -18.19 10.22 19.25
CA ASP A 257 -19.60 9.88 19.52
C ASP A 257 -20.23 9.11 18.34
N PRO A 258 -20.67 7.85 18.55
CA PRO A 258 -21.35 7.04 17.53
C PRO A 258 -22.63 7.65 16.93
N ASN A 259 -23.23 8.65 17.57
CA ASN A 259 -24.46 9.30 17.10
C ASN A 259 -24.22 10.52 16.22
N MET A 260 -22.97 10.92 16.03
CA MET A 260 -22.59 12.07 15.23
C MET A 260 -22.12 11.65 13.84
N THR A 261 -22.24 12.55 12.87
CA THR A 261 -21.58 12.43 11.56
C THR A 261 -20.37 13.35 11.56
N TYR A 262 -19.26 12.85 11.03
CA TYR A 262 -18.00 13.56 11.01
C TYR A 262 -17.62 14.00 9.60
N PHE A 263 -16.98 15.17 9.49
CA PHE A 263 -16.42 15.69 8.24
C PHE A 263 -14.98 16.13 8.49
N ALA A 264 -14.06 15.78 7.59
CA ALA A 264 -12.67 16.20 7.70
C ALA A 264 -12.56 17.72 7.54
N LEU A 265 -11.88 18.39 8.48
CA LEU A 265 -11.67 19.84 8.45
C LEU A 265 -10.26 20.18 7.98
N ASN A 266 -9.23 19.65 8.62
CA ASN A 266 -7.85 19.83 8.19
C ASN A 266 -6.92 18.78 8.81
N THR A 267 -5.66 18.78 8.35
CA THR A 267 -4.59 17.99 8.94
C THR A 267 -3.38 18.86 9.18
N THR A 268 -2.67 18.61 10.28
CA THR A 268 -1.41 19.27 10.62
C THR A 268 -0.37 18.21 10.95
N SER A 269 0.81 18.28 10.34
CA SER A 269 1.92 17.38 10.66
C SER A 269 2.45 17.66 12.06
N TYR A 270 2.65 16.59 12.85
CA TYR A 270 3.18 16.66 14.22
C TYR A 270 4.62 16.12 14.34
N GLY A 271 5.16 15.50 13.28
CA GLY A 271 6.46 14.82 13.26
C GLY A 271 6.34 13.30 13.31
N ASP A 272 7.36 12.60 12.81
CA ASP A 272 7.46 11.13 12.81
C ASP A 272 6.17 10.42 12.32
N HIS A 273 5.68 10.88 11.16
CA HIS A 273 4.44 10.45 10.50
C HIS A 273 3.14 10.64 11.30
N MET A 274 3.19 11.31 12.44
CA MET A 274 2.00 11.66 13.21
C MET A 274 1.33 12.89 12.64
N THR A 275 0.02 12.87 12.69
CA THR A 275 -0.87 13.91 12.19
C THR A 275 -1.88 14.25 13.26
N ILE A 276 -2.10 15.56 13.47
CA ILE A 276 -3.30 16.05 14.16
C ILE A 276 -4.36 16.23 13.09
N MET A 277 -5.49 15.56 13.26
CA MET A 277 -6.64 15.70 12.38
C MET A 277 -7.78 16.38 13.12
N CYS A 278 -8.28 17.47 12.54
CA CYS A 278 -9.46 18.15 13.03
C CYS A 278 -10.66 17.80 12.17
N LEU A 279 -11.83 17.72 12.80
CA LEU A 279 -13.09 17.34 12.18
C LEU A 279 -14.22 18.25 12.65
N TYR A 280 -15.24 18.39 11.81
CA TYR A 280 -16.55 18.80 12.29
C TYR A 280 -17.30 17.60 12.86
N GLU A 281 -17.82 17.75 14.07
CA GLU A 281 -18.81 16.84 14.64
C GLU A 281 -20.19 17.41 14.38
N TYR A 282 -21.01 16.70 13.62
CA TYR A 282 -22.31 17.20 13.18
C TYR A 282 -23.45 16.33 13.71
N ASN A 283 -24.38 16.97 14.41
CA ASN A 283 -25.63 16.36 14.84
C ASN A 283 -26.75 16.66 13.85
N SER A 284 -27.17 15.67 13.08
CA SER A 284 -28.22 15.82 12.08
C SER A 284 -29.61 16.12 12.66
N SER A 285 -29.85 15.80 13.93
CA SER A 285 -31.15 16.00 14.59
C SER A 285 -31.33 17.43 15.09
N SER A 286 -30.26 18.04 15.60
CA SER A 286 -30.27 19.42 16.08
C SER A 286 -29.73 20.43 15.06
N ASN A 287 -29.14 19.97 13.96
CA ASN A 287 -28.46 20.79 12.95
C ASN A 287 -27.38 21.69 13.57
N LEU A 288 -26.65 21.14 14.55
CA LEU A 288 -25.54 21.80 15.24
C LEU A 288 -24.23 21.09 14.87
N ALA A 289 -23.17 21.88 14.74
CA ALA A 289 -21.82 21.39 14.52
C ALA A 289 -20.86 21.97 15.55
N THR A 290 -19.91 21.16 15.98
CA THR A 290 -18.74 21.57 16.76
C THR A 290 -17.47 21.16 16.04
N GLU A 291 -16.36 21.80 16.38
CA GLU A 291 -15.03 21.41 15.91
C GLU A 291 -14.35 20.59 17.00
N MET A 292 -13.70 19.50 16.60
CA MET A 292 -12.82 18.72 17.45
C MET A 292 -11.50 18.47 16.74
N CYS A 293 -10.44 18.23 17.51
CA CYS A 293 -9.19 17.72 16.99
C CYS A 293 -8.79 16.48 17.78
N LEU A 294 -8.35 15.45 17.07
CA LEU A 294 -7.74 14.27 17.68
C LEU A 294 -6.36 14.64 18.24
N ASP A 295 -5.92 13.88 19.24
CA ASP A 295 -4.51 13.86 19.61
C ASP A 295 -3.64 13.47 18.41
N ALA A 296 -2.39 13.92 18.40
CA ALA A 296 -1.45 13.53 17.37
C ALA A 296 -1.36 12.00 17.31
N MET A 297 -1.52 11.41 16.13
CA MET A 297 -1.41 9.96 15.92
C MET A 297 -1.13 9.67 14.45
N ARG A 298 -0.75 8.42 14.13
CA ARG A 298 -0.53 8.02 12.73
C ARG A 298 -1.86 7.96 11.96
N PRO A 299 -1.88 8.26 10.65
CA PRO A 299 -3.08 8.14 9.80
C PRO A 299 -3.74 6.75 9.86
N SER A 300 -2.95 5.69 9.97
CA SER A 300 -3.47 4.33 10.17
C SER A 300 -4.31 4.18 11.43
N LYS A 301 -3.96 4.89 12.51
CA LYS A 301 -4.73 4.89 13.77
C LYS A 301 -6.02 5.73 13.64
N ILE A 302 -5.98 6.85 12.93
CA ILE A 302 -7.18 7.65 12.63
C ILE A 302 -8.22 6.80 11.89
N ALA A 303 -7.79 5.97 10.93
CA ALA A 303 -8.65 5.03 10.20
C ALA A 303 -9.29 3.95 11.12
N THR A 304 -8.78 3.74 12.33
CA THR A 304 -9.42 2.86 13.34
C THR A 304 -10.52 3.56 14.13
N ILE A 305 -10.54 4.89 14.16
CA ILE A 305 -11.50 5.72 14.93
C ILE A 305 -12.69 6.10 14.06
N PHE A 306 -12.43 6.47 12.79
CA PHE A 306 -13.44 6.90 11.84
C PHE A 306 -13.46 6.01 10.61
N ARG A 307 -14.67 5.68 10.14
CA ARG A 307 -14.88 4.96 8.87
C ARG A 307 -15.66 5.79 7.86
N PRO A 308 -15.24 5.79 6.59
CA PRO A 308 -15.98 6.42 5.52
C PRO A 308 -17.35 5.75 5.30
N VAL A 309 -18.37 6.57 5.07
CA VAL A 309 -19.69 6.11 4.61
C VAL A 309 -19.62 5.78 3.12
N GLU A 310 -19.01 6.66 2.31
CA GLU A 310 -18.76 6.39 0.90
C GLU A 310 -17.48 5.57 0.73
N ILE A 311 -17.63 4.29 0.36
CA ILE A 311 -16.50 3.39 0.11
C ILE A 311 -16.36 3.16 -1.39
N TYR A 312 -15.21 3.58 -1.94
CA TYR A 312 -14.82 3.33 -3.32
C TYR A 312 -13.74 2.24 -3.33
N PRO A 313 -14.02 1.06 -3.93
CA PRO A 313 -13.08 -0.06 -3.86
C PRO A 313 -11.85 0.16 -4.76
N ASN A 314 -10.68 -0.23 -4.25
CA ASN A 314 -9.46 -0.33 -5.05
C ASN A 314 -9.64 -1.34 -6.19
N ASN A 315 -9.07 -1.02 -7.35
CA ASN A 315 -9.11 -1.93 -8.50
C ASN A 315 -8.11 -3.09 -8.29
N PRO A 316 -8.58 -4.34 -8.15
CA PRO A 316 -7.70 -5.48 -7.87
C PRO A 316 -6.71 -5.79 -9.00
N ASP A 317 -6.99 -5.36 -10.24
CA ASP A 317 -6.13 -5.56 -11.40
C ASP A 317 -4.96 -4.56 -11.44
N LEU A 318 -5.12 -3.38 -10.80
CA LEU A 318 -4.23 -2.24 -11.01
C LEU A 318 -3.58 -1.71 -9.72
N CYS A 319 -4.16 -1.95 -8.55
CA CYS A 319 -3.59 -1.61 -7.24
C CYS A 319 -2.64 -2.71 -6.74
N GLY A 320 -2.14 -2.63 -5.52
CA GLY A 320 -1.24 -3.58 -4.88
C GLY A 320 0.25 -3.28 -5.08
N PHE A 321 0.60 -2.06 -5.53
CA PHE A 321 1.99 -1.64 -5.70
C PHE A 321 2.41 -0.71 -4.56
N TYR A 322 3.61 -0.95 -4.06
CA TYR A 322 4.24 -0.26 -2.94
C TYR A 322 5.52 0.43 -3.42
N PHE A 323 5.97 1.39 -2.64
CA PHE A 323 7.19 2.13 -2.90
C PHE A 323 8.23 1.87 -1.80
N ILE A 324 9.42 1.43 -2.21
CA ILE A 324 10.57 1.26 -1.32
C ILE A 324 11.59 2.34 -1.67
N PRO A 325 11.70 3.42 -0.87
CA PRO A 325 12.71 4.45 -1.07
C PRO A 325 14.12 3.84 -1.07
N TYR A 326 15.04 4.38 -1.88
CA TYR A 326 16.43 3.91 -1.87
C TYR A 326 17.05 4.01 -0.47
N GLU A 327 16.66 5.03 0.30
CA GLU A 327 17.13 5.20 1.66
C GLU A 327 16.74 4.04 2.59
N VAL A 328 15.54 3.48 2.44
CA VAL A 328 15.10 2.30 3.21
C VAL A 328 16.04 1.14 2.92
N ASN A 329 16.29 0.86 1.64
CA ASN A 329 17.21 -0.19 1.25
C ASN A 329 18.62 0.01 1.82
N ARG A 330 19.16 1.23 1.72
CA ARG A 330 20.49 1.56 2.24
C ARG A 330 20.57 1.36 3.75
N LYS A 331 19.55 1.79 4.51
CA LYS A 331 19.48 1.59 5.96
C LYS A 331 19.39 0.11 6.32
N ILE A 332 18.52 -0.64 5.65
CA ILE A 332 18.39 -2.10 5.86
C ILE A 332 19.72 -2.80 5.56
N THR A 333 20.34 -2.50 4.43
CA THR A 333 21.62 -3.10 4.04
C THR A 333 22.71 -2.77 5.04
N ALA A 334 22.81 -1.51 5.49
CA ALA A 334 23.81 -1.07 6.44
C ALA A 334 23.63 -1.69 7.84
N GLN A 335 22.40 -1.84 8.32
CA GLN A 335 22.12 -2.27 9.69
C GLN A 335 21.89 -3.79 9.80
N PHE A 336 21.18 -4.39 8.85
CA PHE A 336 20.67 -5.75 8.94
C PHE A 336 21.12 -6.67 7.81
N GLN A 337 21.73 -6.13 6.74
CA GLN A 337 21.97 -6.86 5.49
C GLN A 337 20.64 -7.40 4.92
N GLY A 338 20.67 -8.47 4.13
CA GLY A 338 19.47 -9.20 3.73
C GLY A 338 18.66 -8.59 2.57
N PHE A 339 19.18 -7.55 1.91
CA PHE A 339 18.62 -7.04 0.67
C PHE A 339 19.33 -7.63 -0.55
N PHE A 340 18.55 -8.19 -1.49
CA PHE A 340 19.04 -8.61 -2.80
C PHE A 340 17.88 -8.83 -3.77
N VAL A 341 18.19 -8.73 -5.06
CA VAL A 341 17.23 -8.96 -6.15
C VAL A 341 17.70 -10.12 -7.01
N ASN A 342 16.81 -11.07 -7.27
CA ASN A 342 17.10 -12.22 -8.12
C ASN A 342 16.47 -12.06 -9.51
N SER A 343 17.12 -12.62 -10.51
CA SER A 343 16.56 -12.80 -11.85
C SER A 343 16.69 -14.26 -12.21
N PHE A 344 15.57 -14.87 -12.61
CA PHE A 344 15.51 -16.26 -13.04
C PHE A 344 15.29 -16.31 -14.55
N ASP A 345 16.08 -17.13 -15.22
CA ASP A 345 15.84 -17.50 -16.61
C ASP A 345 15.03 -18.79 -16.62
N ILE A 346 13.74 -18.68 -16.97
CA ILE A 346 12.76 -19.77 -16.87
C ILE A 346 12.28 -20.15 -18.26
N SER A 347 12.54 -21.39 -18.66
CA SER A 347 12.03 -22.01 -19.87
C SER A 347 10.78 -22.81 -19.54
N TRP A 348 9.65 -22.48 -20.18
CA TRP A 348 8.43 -23.30 -20.10
C TRP A 348 8.40 -24.32 -21.23
N ALA A 349 8.01 -25.55 -20.90
CA ALA A 349 7.91 -26.62 -21.88
C ALA A 349 6.79 -26.34 -22.90
N PRO A 350 6.88 -26.84 -24.16
CA PRO A 350 5.89 -26.53 -25.19
C PRO A 350 4.45 -26.87 -24.81
N GLN A 351 4.24 -27.93 -24.02
CA GLN A 351 2.91 -28.29 -23.53
C GLN A 351 2.30 -27.26 -22.57
N SER A 352 3.08 -26.38 -21.94
CA SER A 352 2.57 -25.41 -20.97
C SER A 352 1.81 -24.25 -21.62
N TYR A 353 1.84 -24.14 -22.94
CA TYR A 353 1.14 -23.10 -23.69
C TYR A 353 -0.20 -23.62 -24.23
N VAL A 354 -1.31 -22.94 -23.91
CA VAL A 354 -2.66 -23.27 -24.44
C VAL A 354 -2.68 -23.32 -25.97
N ALA A 355 -1.89 -22.48 -26.64
CA ALA A 355 -1.76 -22.47 -28.10
C ALA A 355 -1.31 -23.84 -28.67
N ASN A 356 -0.60 -24.64 -27.89
CA ASN A 356 -0.07 -25.94 -28.30
C ASN A 356 -0.97 -27.12 -27.93
N GLN A 357 -2.18 -26.90 -27.40
CA GLN A 357 -3.06 -27.96 -26.90
C GLN A 357 -3.33 -29.10 -27.90
N HIS A 358 -3.38 -28.78 -29.20
CA HIS A 358 -3.60 -29.75 -30.26
C HIS A 358 -2.45 -30.78 -30.39
N ASN A 359 -1.23 -30.39 -30.00
CA ASN A 359 -0.05 -31.26 -30.03
C ASN A 359 0.09 -32.11 -28.77
N PHE A 360 -0.65 -31.80 -27.70
CA PHE A 360 -0.54 -32.48 -26.41
C PHE A 360 -1.93 -32.85 -25.84
N PRO A 361 -2.72 -33.68 -26.55
CA PRO A 361 -4.11 -33.99 -26.17
C PRO A 361 -4.24 -34.78 -24.85
N GLN A 362 -3.14 -35.26 -24.28
CA GLN A 362 -3.13 -35.95 -22.99
C GLN A 362 -3.32 -35.03 -21.78
N TYR A 363 -3.12 -33.72 -21.93
CA TYR A 363 -3.24 -32.75 -20.84
C TYR A 363 -4.59 -32.03 -20.85
N ASP A 364 -4.98 -31.52 -19.68
CA ASP A 364 -6.21 -30.77 -19.51
C ASP A 364 -5.94 -29.25 -19.50
N TYR A 365 -6.18 -28.62 -20.65
CA TYR A 365 -6.01 -27.18 -20.82
C TYR A 365 -7.17 -26.35 -20.27
N THR A 366 -8.31 -26.98 -19.92
CA THR A 366 -9.46 -26.24 -19.39
C THR A 366 -9.14 -25.60 -18.03
N LEU A 367 -8.32 -26.25 -17.22
CA LEU A 367 -7.86 -25.76 -15.91
C LEU A 367 -6.94 -24.54 -16.08
N LEU A 368 -6.05 -24.58 -17.07
CA LEU A 368 -5.18 -23.45 -17.38
C LEU A 368 -5.99 -22.25 -17.91
N GLN A 369 -6.96 -22.49 -18.78
CA GLN A 369 -7.88 -21.46 -19.27
C GLN A 369 -8.70 -20.84 -18.14
N ASN A 370 -9.26 -21.66 -17.24
CA ASN A 370 -10.02 -21.18 -16.07
C ASN A 370 -9.16 -20.39 -15.07
N SER A 371 -7.85 -20.65 -15.05
CA SER A 371 -6.89 -19.92 -14.21
C SER A 371 -6.29 -18.69 -14.91
N THR A 372 -6.60 -18.48 -16.20
CA THR A 372 -6.11 -17.33 -16.96
C THR A 372 -7.01 -16.13 -16.69
N LYS A 373 -6.45 -15.10 -16.04
CA LYS A 373 -7.16 -13.85 -15.72
C LYS A 373 -6.82 -12.76 -16.73
N THR A 374 -7.74 -11.81 -16.92
CA THR A 374 -7.53 -10.64 -17.78
C THR A 374 -7.33 -9.40 -16.93
N GLN A 375 -6.18 -8.76 -17.06
CA GLN A 375 -5.91 -7.48 -16.40
C GLN A 375 -6.54 -6.34 -17.21
N ARG A 376 -7.49 -5.61 -16.62
CA ARG A 376 -8.16 -4.49 -17.29
C ARG A 376 -7.45 -3.17 -16.99
N GLY A 377 -6.88 -2.56 -18.02
CA GLY A 377 -6.29 -1.22 -17.93
C GLY A 377 -7.33 -0.12 -17.84
N LYS A 378 -6.96 1.01 -17.24
CA LYS A 378 -7.72 2.26 -17.25
C LYS A 378 -6.96 3.32 -18.05
N LYS A 379 -7.69 4.14 -18.79
CA LYS A 379 -7.16 5.28 -19.55
C LYS A 379 -7.90 6.53 -19.12
N PHE A 380 -7.20 7.65 -19.10
CA PHE A 380 -7.74 8.96 -18.79
C PHE A 380 -7.50 9.88 -19.99
N ASP A 381 -8.49 10.73 -20.27
CA ASP A 381 -8.43 11.69 -21.39
C ASP A 381 -7.63 12.96 -21.03
N GLY A 382 -7.32 13.15 -19.75
CA GLY A 382 -6.52 14.23 -19.20
C GLY A 382 -6.27 14.05 -17.69
N PRO A 383 -5.50 14.95 -17.04
CA PRO A 383 -5.08 14.79 -15.64
C PRO A 383 -6.18 15.01 -14.60
N PHE A 384 -7.38 15.41 -15.04
CA PHE A 384 -8.55 15.64 -14.19
C PHE A 384 -9.74 14.89 -14.81
N PRO A 385 -10.01 13.63 -14.39
CA PRO A 385 -11.04 12.78 -15.00
C PRO A 385 -12.43 13.41 -15.02
N SER A 386 -12.71 14.28 -14.05
CA SER A 386 -14.01 14.87 -13.78
C SER A 386 -14.21 16.27 -14.34
N ALA A 387 -13.18 16.86 -14.96
CA ALA A 387 -13.21 18.26 -15.41
C ALA A 387 -14.29 18.55 -16.48
N HIS A 388 -14.68 17.55 -17.27
CA HIS A 388 -15.72 17.72 -18.30
C HIS A 388 -17.15 17.64 -17.75
N VAL A 389 -17.32 17.15 -16.52
CA VAL A 389 -18.63 16.85 -15.92
C VAL A 389 -18.98 17.84 -14.80
N PHE A 390 -17.97 18.41 -14.12
CA PHE A 390 -18.20 19.41 -13.10
C PHE A 390 -18.56 20.77 -13.72
N LYS A 391 -19.53 21.47 -13.10
CA LYS A 391 -20.18 22.69 -13.60
C LYS A 391 -19.22 23.59 -14.39
N ALA A 392 -19.55 23.91 -15.64
CA ALA A 392 -18.87 24.97 -16.36
C ALA A 392 -19.12 26.29 -15.63
N HIS A 393 -18.11 26.87 -14.98
CA HIS A 393 -18.24 28.21 -14.40
C HIS A 393 -18.61 29.18 -15.52
N HIS A 394 -19.85 29.67 -15.50
CA HIS A 394 -20.19 30.89 -16.21
C HIS A 394 -19.50 32.02 -15.45
N HIS A 395 -18.29 32.38 -15.89
CA HIS A 395 -17.61 33.58 -15.44
C HIS A 395 -18.51 34.80 -15.73
N THR A 396 -19.30 35.23 -14.74
CA THR A 396 -19.80 36.60 -14.72
C THR A 396 -18.67 37.47 -14.21
N HIS A 397 -17.84 37.95 -15.14
CA HIS A 397 -17.02 39.14 -14.90
C HIS A 397 -17.97 40.27 -14.49
N LYS A 398 -17.87 40.70 -13.23
CA LYS A 398 -18.39 41.98 -12.77
C LYS A 398 -17.23 42.86 -12.39
#